data_AF-A0A5D0ML84-F1
#
_entry.id   AF-A0A5D0ML84-F1
#
_cell.length_a   1.000
_cell.length_b   1.000
_cell.length_c   1.000
_cell.angle_alpha   90.00
_cell.angle_beta   90.00
_cell.angle_gamma   90.00
#
_symmetry.space_group_name_H-M   'P 1'
#
loop_
_entity.id
_entity.type
_entity.pdbx_description
1 polymer ?
#
loop_
_entity_poly.entity_id
_entity_poly.type
_entity_poly.pdbx_seq_one_letter_code
_entity_poly.pdbx_strand_id
1 'polypeptide(L)'
;MEYSVMKVLLNKILTFVGIIISVILYAVTDVSIALGFLAGIIVMLINWKLLAWQNEKIVKGEKKPSYAYAFYFFRYAIIGAVLFLSFKFENIDGYGTIAGVIFALIYAFIFALFISKKERGNQDE
;
A
#
# COMPACT_ATOMS: atom_id res chain seq x y z
N MET A 1 22.16 -5.52 -0.34
CA MET A 1 21.39 -6.55 -1.09
C MET A 1 20.15 -6.99 -0.30
N GLU A 2 20.23 -7.16 1.02
CA GLU A 2 19.09 -7.54 1.89
C GLU A 2 17.88 -6.58 1.84
N TYR A 3 18.09 -5.26 1.79
CA TYR A 3 16.99 -4.29 1.82
C TYR A 3 16.08 -4.32 0.57
N SER A 4 16.65 -4.67 -0.59
CA SER A 4 15.89 -4.88 -1.84
C SER A 4 15.02 -6.13 -1.75
N VAL A 5 15.57 -7.21 -1.22
CA VAL A 5 14.86 -8.48 -1.01
C VAL A 5 13.71 -8.29 -0.01
N MET A 6 13.94 -7.53 1.06
CA MET A 6 12.94 -7.24 2.09
C MET A 6 11.74 -6.46 1.56
N LYS A 7 11.96 -5.48 0.68
CA LYS A 7 10.87 -4.74 0.01
C LYS A 7 10.06 -5.62 -0.95
N VAL A 8 10.73 -6.52 -1.67
CA VAL A 8 10.05 -7.47 -2.56
C VAL A 8 9.22 -8.47 -1.76
N LEU A 9 9.76 -8.96 -0.63
CA LEU A 9 9.04 -9.84 0.28
C LEU A 9 7.83 -9.14 0.90
N LEU A 10 7.95 -7.87 1.30
CA LEU A 10 6.84 -7.07 1.83
C LEU A 10 5.65 -7.03 0.86
N ASN A 11 5.91 -6.64 -0.39
CA ASN A 11 4.85 -6.52 -1.38
C ASN A 11 4.22 -7.89 -1.70
N LYS A 12 5.03 -8.96 -1.76
CA LYS A 12 4.55 -10.32 -2.01
C LYS A 12 3.69 -10.84 -0.87
N ILE A 13 4.12 -10.67 0.39
CA ILE A 13 3.37 -11.11 1.57
C ILE A 13 2.08 -10.32 1.68
N LEU A 14 2.11 -8.99 1.49
CA LEU A 14 0.88 -8.20 1.50
C LEU A 14 -0.09 -8.67 0.42
N THR A 15 0.40 -8.90 -0.79
CA THR A 15 -0.46 -9.34 -1.90
C THR A 15 -1.08 -10.71 -1.59
N PHE A 16 -0.28 -11.64 -1.07
CA PHE A 16 -0.74 -12.97 -0.70
C PHE A 16 -1.80 -12.93 0.41
N VAL A 17 -1.53 -12.22 1.51
CA VAL A 17 -2.46 -12.06 2.62
C VAL A 17 -3.71 -11.29 2.18
N GLY A 18 -3.54 -10.25 1.37
CA GLY A 18 -4.63 -9.47 0.80
C GLY A 18 -5.56 -10.31 -0.07
N ILE A 19 -5.01 -11.21 -0.89
CA ILE A 19 -5.81 -12.17 -1.68
C ILE A 19 -6.57 -13.13 -0.76
N ILE A 20 -5.90 -13.71 0.24
CA ILE A 20 -6.56 -14.63 1.19
C ILE A 20 -7.73 -13.93 1.90
N ILE A 21 -7.51 -12.74 2.46
CA ILE A 21 -8.56 -11.98 3.13
C ILE A 21 -9.68 -11.64 2.16
N SER A 22 -9.37 -11.25 0.92
CA SER A 22 -10.38 -10.95 -0.10
C SER A 22 -11.23 -12.19 -0.43
N VAL A 23 -10.60 -13.37 -0.56
CA VAL A 23 -11.31 -14.64 -0.80
C VAL A 23 -12.20 -15.02 0.38
N ILE A 24 -11.70 -14.82 1.61
CA ILE A 24 -12.51 -15.06 2.82
C ILE A 24 -13.71 -14.10 2.84
N LEU A 25 -13.49 -12.81 2.60
CA LEU A 25 -14.57 -11.81 2.53
C LEU A 25 -15.60 -12.16 1.45
N TYR A 26 -15.14 -12.63 0.28
CA TYR A 26 -16.01 -13.09 -0.79
C TYR A 26 -16.88 -14.28 -0.36
N ALA A 27 -16.32 -15.21 0.44
CA ALA A 27 -17.05 -16.38 0.90
C ALA A 27 -18.03 -16.10 2.06
N VAL A 28 -17.77 -15.08 2.89
CA VAL A 28 -18.54 -14.84 4.13
C VAL A 28 -19.40 -13.57 4.10
N THR A 29 -19.21 -12.69 3.12
CA THR A 29 -19.94 -11.41 3.01
C THR A 29 -20.50 -11.21 1.59
N ASP A 30 -20.44 -9.99 1.05
CA ASP A 30 -20.86 -9.63 -0.29
C ASP A 30 -19.64 -9.46 -1.22
N VAL A 31 -19.84 -9.78 -2.50
CA VAL A 31 -18.80 -9.64 -3.54
C VAL A 31 -18.28 -8.21 -3.63
N SER A 32 -19.15 -7.22 -3.47
CA SER A 32 -18.81 -5.80 -3.48
C SER A 32 -17.83 -5.42 -2.37
N ILE A 33 -17.95 -6.00 -1.17
CA ILE A 33 -17.05 -5.77 -0.04
C ILE A 33 -15.68 -6.39 -0.32
N ALA A 34 -15.64 -7.61 -0.84
CA ALA A 34 -14.40 -8.28 -1.21
C ALA A 34 -13.65 -7.52 -2.32
N LEU A 35 -14.36 -7.07 -3.36
CA LEU A 35 -13.80 -6.25 -4.43
C LEU A 35 -13.36 -4.88 -3.93
N GLY A 36 -14.14 -4.28 -3.03
CA GLY A 36 -13.80 -3.06 -2.32
C GLY A 36 -12.46 -3.20 -1.61
N PHE A 37 -12.33 -4.21 -0.75
CA PHE A 37 -11.11 -4.50 -0.01
C PHE A 37 -9.90 -4.71 -0.93
N LEU A 38 -10.06 -5.53 -1.98
CA LEU A 38 -9.00 -5.78 -2.95
C LEU A 38 -8.57 -4.49 -3.68
N ALA A 39 -9.52 -3.64 -4.07
CA ALA A 39 -9.23 -2.35 -4.68
C ALA A 39 -8.42 -1.44 -3.74
N GLY A 40 -8.74 -1.45 -2.43
CA GLY A 40 -7.99 -0.73 -1.41
C GLY A 40 -6.54 -1.21 -1.27
N ILE A 41 -6.30 -2.53 -1.33
CA ILE A 41 -4.95 -3.11 -1.34
C ILE A 41 -4.19 -2.70 -2.61
N ILE A 42 -4.82 -2.81 -3.78
CA ILE A 42 -4.20 -2.51 -5.07
C ILE A 42 -3.79 -1.04 -5.14
N VAL A 43 -4.67 -0.12 -4.76
CA VAL A 43 -4.34 1.32 -4.81
C VAL A 43 -3.19 1.66 -3.86
N MET A 44 -3.08 0.98 -2.72
CA MET A 44 -1.96 1.15 -1.79
C MET A 44 -0.65 0.57 -2.33
N LEU A 45 -0.68 -0.57 -3.02
CA LEU A 45 0.50 -1.12 -3.70
C LEU A 45 1.00 -0.17 -4.79
N ILE A 46 0.08 0.42 -5.58
CA ILE A 46 0.42 1.45 -6.58
C ILE A 46 1.04 2.66 -5.88
N ASN A 47 0.41 3.14 -4.80
CA ASN A 47 0.89 4.28 -4.02
C ASN A 47 2.33 4.09 -3.52
N TRP A 48 2.70 2.90 -3.05
CA TRP A 48 4.06 2.61 -2.60
C TRP A 48 5.06 2.43 -3.74
N LYS A 49 4.65 1.84 -4.87
CA LYS A 49 5.51 1.80 -6.07
C LYS A 49 5.85 3.20 -6.56
N LEU A 50 4.86 4.09 -6.59
CA LEU A 50 5.05 5.49 -6.94
C LEU A 50 6.00 6.17 -5.94
N LEU A 51 5.85 5.94 -4.63
CA LEU A 51 6.77 6.46 -3.61
C LEU A 51 8.22 5.98 -3.82
N ALA A 52 8.40 4.69 -4.09
CA ALA A 52 9.73 4.12 -4.31
C ALA A 52 10.40 4.76 -5.54
N TRP A 53 9.64 4.91 -6.63
CA TRP A 53 10.11 5.56 -7.84
C TRP A 53 10.45 7.05 -7.62
N GLN A 54 9.61 7.78 -6.89
CA GLN A 54 9.85 9.16 -6.50
C GLN A 54 11.16 9.31 -5.72
N ASN A 55 11.35 8.46 -4.71
CA ASN A 55 12.55 8.49 -3.87
C ASN A 55 13.80 8.17 -4.70
N GLU A 56 13.73 7.19 -5.59
CA GLU A 56 14.84 6.85 -6.48
C GLU A 56 15.24 8.05 -7.37
N LYS A 57 14.25 8.75 -7.96
CA LYS A 57 14.48 9.91 -8.81
C LYS A 57 15.05 11.13 -8.06
N ILE A 58 14.64 11.33 -6.80
CA ILE A 58 15.16 12.41 -5.95
C ILE A 58 16.59 12.09 -5.50
N VAL A 59 16.85 10.86 -5.02
CA VAL A 59 18.17 10.44 -4.54
C VAL A 59 19.21 10.44 -5.67
N LYS A 60 18.81 10.10 -6.90
CA LYS A 60 19.68 10.20 -8.09
C LYS A 60 19.91 11.63 -8.58
N GLY A 61 19.28 12.64 -7.96
CA GLY A 61 19.40 14.04 -8.35
C GLY A 61 18.67 14.42 -9.66
N GLU A 62 17.90 13.49 -10.25
CA GLU A 62 17.17 13.74 -11.50
C GLU A 62 15.98 14.69 -11.33
N LYS A 63 15.47 14.84 -10.10
CA LYS A 63 14.33 15.70 -9.76
C LYS A 63 14.65 16.57 -8.55
N LYS A 64 14.20 17.82 -8.59
CA LYS A 64 14.30 18.75 -7.46
C LYS A 64 13.43 18.27 -6.29
N PRO A 65 13.78 18.60 -5.03
CA PRO A 65 12.93 18.31 -3.86
C PRO A 65 11.50 18.84 -3.98
N SER A 66 11.29 19.95 -4.72
CA SER A 66 9.94 20.50 -4.99
C SER A 66 9.04 19.55 -5.78
N TYR A 67 9.62 18.64 -6.58
CA TYR A 67 8.89 17.56 -7.24
C TYR A 67 8.21 16.64 -6.22
N ALA A 68 8.74 16.56 -5.00
CA ALA A 68 8.20 15.69 -3.97
C ALA A 68 6.77 16.07 -3.58
N TYR A 69 6.49 17.38 -3.46
CA TYR A 69 5.18 17.88 -3.07
C TYR A 69 4.12 17.66 -4.15
N ALA A 70 4.44 17.98 -5.41
CA ALA A 70 3.53 17.76 -6.53
C ALA A 70 3.19 16.28 -6.70
N PHE A 71 4.19 15.41 -6.55
CA PHE A 71 4.00 13.97 -6.68
C PHE A 71 3.29 13.35 -5.48
N TYR A 72 3.47 13.90 -4.27
CA TYR A 72 2.65 13.57 -3.10
C TYR A 72 1.17 13.84 -3.41
N PHE A 73 0.84 15.06 -3.86
CA PHE A 73 -0.54 15.41 -4.22
C PHE A 73 -1.13 14.43 -5.24
N PHE A 74 -0.38 14.14 -6.32
CA PHE A 74 -0.82 13.18 -7.34
C PHE A 74 -1.13 11.79 -6.78
N ARG A 75 -0.27 11.27 -5.89
CA ARG A 75 -0.49 9.95 -5.25
C ARG A 75 -1.77 9.90 -4.42
N TYR A 76 -2.03 10.93 -3.63
CA TYR A 76 -3.25 10.99 -2.82
C TYR A 76 -4.49 11.31 -3.67
N ALA A 77 -4.34 12.02 -4.79
CA ALA A 77 -5.42 12.20 -5.76
C ALA A 77 -5.86 10.85 -6.37
N ILE A 78 -4.93 9.93 -6.66
CA ILE A 78 -5.26 8.57 -7.11
C ILE A 78 -6.05 7.83 -6.04
N ILE A 79 -5.60 7.86 -4.78
CA ILE A 79 -6.32 7.19 -3.68
C ILE A 79 -7.73 7.78 -3.51
N GLY A 80 -7.85 9.11 -3.50
CA GLY A 80 -9.12 9.81 -3.41
C GLY A 80 -10.06 9.49 -4.57
N ALA A 81 -9.54 9.39 -5.80
CA ALA A 81 -10.33 9.00 -6.96
C ALA A 81 -10.86 7.56 -6.83
N VAL A 82 -10.02 6.61 -6.40
CA VAL A 82 -10.46 5.22 -6.19
C VAL A 82 -11.52 5.13 -5.10
N LEU A 83 -11.34 5.83 -3.97
CA LEU A 83 -12.33 5.90 -2.91
C LEU A 83 -13.64 6.55 -3.38
N PHE A 84 -13.57 7.65 -4.12
CA PHE A 84 -14.76 8.29 -4.67
C PHE A 84 -15.53 7.34 -5.61
N LEU A 85 -14.82 6.62 -6.48
CA LEU A 85 -15.45 5.67 -7.39
C LEU A 85 -16.04 4.47 -6.63
N SER A 86 -15.41 3.99 -5.55
CA SER A 86 -15.99 2.90 -4.75
C SER A 86 -17.22 3.32 -3.96
N PHE A 87 -17.38 4.59 -3.57
CA PHE A 87 -18.68 5.03 -3.03
C PHE A 87 -19.75 5.28 -4.10
N LYS A 88 -19.36 5.33 -5.37
CA LYS A 88 -20.26 5.65 -6.49
C LYS A 88 -20.76 4.41 -7.24
N PHE A 89 -19.94 3.37 -7.34
CA PHE A 89 -20.29 2.14 -8.07
C PHE A 89 -20.82 1.07 -7.13
N GLU A 90 -21.96 0.47 -7.48
CA GLU A 90 -22.59 -0.59 -6.69
C GLU A 90 -21.75 -1.88 -6.60
N ASN A 91 -20.86 -2.10 -7.57
CA ASN A 91 -20.05 -3.32 -7.66
C ASN A 91 -18.82 -3.32 -6.74
N ILE A 92 -18.45 -2.18 -6.15
CA ILE A 92 -17.26 -2.03 -5.31
C ILE A 92 -17.69 -1.27 -4.07
N ASP A 93 -17.68 -1.90 -2.90
CA ASP A 93 -18.11 -1.22 -1.68
C ASP A 93 -17.04 -0.25 -1.16
N GLY A 94 -17.46 0.99 -0.87
CA GLY A 94 -16.58 2.05 -0.38
C GLY A 94 -15.96 1.73 0.99
N TYR A 95 -16.72 1.11 1.90
CA TYR A 95 -16.21 0.73 3.22
C TYR A 95 -15.18 -0.40 3.13
N GLY A 96 -15.41 -1.37 2.26
CA GLY A 96 -14.45 -2.40 1.89
C GLY A 96 -13.14 -1.78 1.39
N THR A 97 -13.23 -0.79 0.49
CA THR A 97 -12.04 -0.07 0.00
C THR A 97 -11.28 0.66 1.10
N ILE A 98 -11.97 1.36 2.00
CA ILE A 98 -11.34 1.99 3.17
C ILE A 98 -10.63 0.94 4.01
N ALA A 99 -11.27 -0.20 4.29
CA ALA A 99 -10.69 -1.28 5.08
C ALA A 99 -9.42 -1.83 4.44
N GLY A 100 -9.40 -2.03 3.11
CA GLY A 100 -8.22 -2.44 2.36
C GLY A 100 -7.07 -1.43 2.45
N VAL A 101 -7.38 -0.13 2.32
CA VAL A 101 -6.38 0.95 2.45
C VAL A 101 -5.78 0.98 3.85
N ILE A 102 -6.62 0.93 4.89
CA ILE A 102 -6.18 0.95 6.30
C ILE A 102 -5.36 -0.30 6.62
N PHE A 103 -5.81 -1.47 6.16
CA PHE A 103 -5.09 -2.73 6.35
C PHE A 103 -3.67 -2.65 5.78
N ALA A 104 -3.51 -2.17 4.53
CA ALA A 104 -2.20 -2.00 3.92
C ALA A 104 -1.32 -0.99 4.70
N LEU A 105 -1.91 0.11 5.18
CA LEU A 105 -1.23 1.10 6.03
C LEU A 105 -0.69 0.48 7.32
N ILE A 106 -1.54 -0.25 8.06
CA ILE A 106 -1.16 -0.91 9.32
C ILE A 106 -0.08 -1.95 9.05
N TYR A 107 -0.24 -2.76 8.00
CA TYR A 107 0.73 -3.77 7.63
C TYR A 107 2.11 -3.17 7.35
N ALA A 108 2.19 -2.10 6.56
CA ALA A 108 3.45 -1.41 6.27
C ALA A 108 4.06 -0.81 7.54
N PHE A 109 3.24 -0.23 8.43
CA PHE A 109 3.70 0.32 9.69
C PHE A 109 4.30 -0.74 10.60
N ILE A 110 3.59 -1.86 10.81
CA ILE A 110 4.08 -2.99 11.62
C ILE A 110 5.39 -3.52 11.05
N PHE A 111 5.46 -3.69 9.73
CA PHE A 111 6.69 -4.17 9.10
C PHE A 111 7.87 -3.22 9.28
N ALA A 112 7.64 -1.91 9.16
CA ALA A 112 8.67 -0.91 9.42
C ALA A 112 9.21 -0.98 10.86
N LEU A 113 8.33 -1.24 11.85
CA LEU A 113 8.75 -1.45 13.24
C LEU A 113 9.62 -2.69 13.40
N PHE A 114 9.27 -3.81 12.75
CA PHE A 114 10.08 -5.03 12.80
C PHE A 114 11.47 -4.82 12.19
N ILE A 115 11.56 -4.12 11.06
CA ILE A 115 12.86 -3.77 10.46
C ILE A 115 13.68 -2.89 11.40
N SER A 116 13.08 -1.82 11.93
CA SER A 116 13.79 -0.89 12.82
C SER A 116 14.31 -1.59 14.08
N LYS A 117 13.56 -2.55 14.64
CA LYS A 117 14.02 -3.35 15.78
C LYS A 117 15.20 -4.26 15.41
N LYS A 118 15.16 -4.91 14.24
CA LYS A 118 16.26 -5.76 13.76
C LYS A 118 17.56 -4.97 13.56
N GLU A 119 17.47 -3.77 12.98
CA GLU A 119 18.65 -2.92 12.72
C GLU A 119 19.29 -2.42 14.02
N ARG A 120 18.51 -2.14 15.07
CA ARG A 120 19.05 -1.74 16.38
C ARG A 120 19.79 -2.89 17.08
N GLY A 121 19.21 -4.09 17.10
CA GLY A 121 19.86 -5.25 17.73
C GLY A 121 21.18 -5.66 17.07
N ASN A 122 21.38 -5.32 15.80
CA ASN A 122 22.62 -5.58 15.06
C ASN A 122 23.71 -4.52 15.28
N GLN A 123 23.41 -3.39 15.94
CA GLN A 123 24.40 -2.35 16.28
C GLN A 123 24.98 -2.53 17.69
N ASP A 124 24.39 -3.42 18.48
CA ASP A 124 24.79 -3.73 19.86
C ASP A 124 25.68 -5.00 19.95
N GLU A 125 26.06 -5.61 18.80
CA GLU A 125 27.00 -6.72 18.65
C GLU A 125 28.29 -6.27 17.92
#